data_AF-A0A538MTV7-F1
#
_entry.id   AF-A0A538MTV7-F1
#
_cell.length_a   1.000
_cell.length_b   1.000
_cell.length_c   1.000
_cell.angle_alpha   90.00
_cell.angle_beta   90.00
_cell.angle_gamma   90.00
#
_symmetry.space_group_name_H-M   'P 1'
#
loop_
_entity.id
_entity.type
_entity.pdbx_description
1 polymer ?
#
loop_
_entity_poly.entity_id
_entity_poly.type
_entity_poly.pdbx_seq_one_letter_code
_entity_poly.pdbx_strand_id
1 'polypeptide(L)'
;MYQHPLAYLLGLEGIALLHAFAGEYDRDFTLDRLAEIRALLAAGEELGDGVMVDPIPTTEGYGSWAEFYDEPGNQLIDVEQPIVREMLDRLPRGIALDAACGTGRHTAYLASLGHTVIGMDSSAAMLERARERVPGGEFHEADLHDLPLPDDHVDLVLCALALMHVPDLEPVLAEFVRVLRPGGNLVIS
;
A
#
# COMPACT_ATOMS: atom_id res chain seq x y z
N MET A 1 11.65 11.34 14.65
CA MET A 1 10.31 11.37 15.27
C MET A 1 10.39 10.70 16.64
N TYR A 2 9.76 11.23 17.68
CA TYR A 2 9.65 10.53 18.97
C TYR A 2 8.33 9.76 19.01
N GLN A 3 8.39 8.43 19.10
CA GLN A 3 7.23 7.56 19.16
C GLN A 3 7.14 6.94 20.54
N HIS A 4 6.03 7.16 21.25
CA HIS A 4 5.79 6.60 22.58
C HIS A 4 4.51 5.75 22.56
N PRO A 5 4.57 4.45 22.88
CA PRO A 5 3.43 3.54 22.74
C PRO A 5 2.22 3.98 23.57
N LEU A 6 2.45 4.33 24.85
CA LEU A 6 1.40 4.91 25.69
C LEU A 6 0.79 6.19 25.11
N ALA A 7 1.60 7.12 24.60
CA ALA A 7 1.08 8.37 24.02
C ALA A 7 0.20 8.10 22.79
N TYR A 8 0.55 7.12 21.96
CA TYR A 8 -0.24 6.69 20.81
C TYR A 8 -1.61 6.14 21.24
N LEU A 9 -1.63 5.17 22.17
CA LEU A 9 -2.86 4.55 22.64
C LEU A 9 -3.78 5.55 23.36
N LEU A 10 -3.22 6.43 24.19
CA LEU A 10 -3.98 7.51 24.81
C LEU A 10 -4.55 8.50 23.77
N GLY A 11 -3.80 8.75 22.69
CA GLY A 11 -4.29 9.56 21.58
C GLY A 11 -5.50 8.94 20.89
N LEU A 12 -5.49 7.64 20.63
CA LEU A 12 -6.63 6.91 20.05
C LEU A 12 -7.89 7.01 20.92
N GLU A 13 -7.76 6.72 22.21
CA GLU A 13 -8.87 6.84 23.16
C GLU A 13 -9.35 8.29 23.29
N GLY A 14 -8.42 9.25 23.25
CA GLY A 14 -8.72 10.69 23.27
C GLY A 14 -9.54 11.13 22.05
N ILE A 15 -9.17 10.68 20.84
CA ILE A 15 -9.96 10.94 19.63
C ILE A 15 -11.35 10.34 19.77
N ALA A 16 -11.46 9.08 20.22
CA ALA A 16 -12.77 8.45 20.45
C ALA A 16 -13.65 9.26 21.43
N LEU A 17 -13.06 9.82 22.49
CA LEU A 17 -13.76 10.72 23.42
C LEU A 17 -14.19 12.04 22.78
N LEU A 18 -13.42 12.61 21.85
CA LEU A 18 -13.82 13.81 21.11
C LEU A 18 -15.05 13.54 20.22
N HIS A 19 -15.10 12.39 19.55
CA HIS A 19 -16.29 11.97 18.80
C HIS A 19 -17.50 11.73 19.71
N ALA A 20 -17.30 11.11 20.88
CA ALA A 20 -18.37 10.93 21.86
C ALA A 20 -18.91 12.28 22.37
N PHE A 21 -18.02 13.24 22.65
CA PHE A 21 -18.40 14.60 23.02
C PHE A 21 -19.18 15.33 21.92
N ALA A 22 -18.86 15.06 20.65
CA ALA A 22 -19.60 15.57 19.49
C ALA A 22 -21.00 14.93 19.31
N GLY A 23 -21.37 13.96 20.16
CA GLY A 23 -22.69 13.34 20.20
C GLY A 23 -22.82 12.09 19.33
N GLU A 24 -21.71 11.53 18.84
CA GLU A 24 -21.72 10.31 18.01
C GLU A 24 -21.97 9.03 18.83
N TYR A 25 -21.69 9.07 20.14
CA TYR A 25 -21.75 7.90 21.02
C TYR A 25 -22.47 8.20 22.35
N ASP A 26 -22.87 7.15 23.05
CA ASP A 26 -23.60 7.24 24.31
C ASP A 26 -22.70 7.38 25.55
N ARG A 27 -23.36 7.46 26.71
CA ARG A 27 -22.72 7.60 28.02
C ARG A 27 -21.81 6.41 28.33
N ASP A 28 -22.24 5.20 28.00
CA ASP A 28 -21.54 3.99 28.42
C ASP A 28 -20.25 3.83 27.60
N PHE A 29 -20.30 4.07 26.28
CA PHE A 29 -19.11 4.19 25.44
C PHE A 29 -18.10 5.20 26.02
N THR A 30 -18.58 6.37 26.43
CA THR A 30 -17.71 7.42 27.00
C THR A 30 -17.02 6.93 28.29
N LEU A 31 -17.76 6.25 29.17
CA LEU A 31 -17.21 5.73 30.41
C LEU A 31 -16.22 4.59 30.18
N ASP A 32 -16.45 3.75 29.17
CA ASP A 32 -15.55 2.67 28.80
C ASP A 32 -14.21 3.21 28.28
N ARG A 33 -14.20 4.21 27.39
CA ARG A 33 -12.95 4.87 26.91
C ARG A 33 -12.19 5.54 28.07
N LEU A 34 -12.90 6.16 29.02
CA LEU A 34 -12.28 6.73 30.23
C LEU A 34 -11.68 5.65 31.14
N ALA A 35 -12.31 4.48 31.25
CA ALA A 35 -11.77 3.35 31.99
C ALA A 35 -10.52 2.79 31.31
N GLU A 36 -10.54 2.69 29.97
CA GLU A 36 -9.39 2.25 29.17
C GLU A 36 -8.19 3.18 29.34
N ILE A 37 -8.37 4.50 29.27
CA ILE A 37 -7.31 5.47 29.54
C ILE A 37 -6.68 5.25 30.93
N ARG A 38 -7.48 4.97 31.96
CA ARG A 38 -6.96 4.70 33.30
C ARG A 38 -6.17 3.40 33.35
N ALA A 39 -6.65 2.36 32.65
CA ALA A 39 -5.94 1.09 32.55
C ALA A 39 -4.59 1.25 31.83
N LEU A 40 -4.57 1.97 30.70
CA LEU A 40 -3.36 2.29 29.95
C LEU A 40 -2.35 3.08 30.79
N LEU A 41 -2.80 4.09 31.54
CA LEU A 41 -1.93 4.85 32.44
C LEU A 41 -1.35 3.98 33.56
N ALA A 42 -2.11 3.02 34.08
CA ALA A 42 -1.65 2.09 35.11
C ALA A 42 -0.65 1.05 34.56
N ALA A 43 -0.84 0.60 33.32
CA ALA A 43 0.03 -0.38 32.65
C ALA A 43 1.18 0.28 31.84
N GLY A 44 1.36 1.59 31.94
CA GLY A 44 2.23 2.35 31.04
C GLY A 44 3.69 1.87 31.00
N GLU A 45 4.23 1.41 32.12
CA GLU A 45 5.59 0.87 32.21
C GLU A 45 5.76 -0.46 31.45
N GLU A 46 4.69 -1.24 31.30
CA GLU A 46 4.71 -2.53 30.60
C GLU A 46 4.73 -2.39 29.08
N LEU A 47 4.31 -1.23 28.56
CA LEU A 47 4.26 -0.94 27.13
C LEU A 47 5.63 -0.55 26.55
N GLY A 48 6.62 -0.31 27.41
CA GLY A 48 7.97 0.11 27.03
C GLY A 48 8.15 1.62 26.86
N ASP A 49 9.42 2.02 26.81
CA ASP A 49 9.81 3.43 26.67
C ASP A 49 9.54 3.97 25.26
N GLY A 50 9.36 5.29 25.17
CA GLY A 50 9.34 5.95 23.88
C GLY A 50 10.70 5.92 23.20
N VAL A 51 10.70 5.73 21.89
CA VAL A 51 11.90 5.59 21.06
C VAL A 51 12.03 6.74 20.07
N MET A 52 13.27 7.13 19.80
CA MET A 52 13.58 7.99 18.66
C MET A 52 13.60 7.12 17.41
N VAL A 53 12.73 7.46 16.45
CA VAL A 53 12.62 6.77 15.17
C VAL A 53 12.94 7.78 14.08
N ASP A 54 13.93 7.49 13.26
CA ASP A 54 14.20 8.29 12.07
C ASP A 54 13.29 7.85 10.94
N PRO A 55 12.59 8.78 10.26
CA PRO A 55 11.80 8.43 9.09
C PRO A 55 12.76 7.93 8.01
N ILE A 56 12.53 6.71 7.55
CA ILE A 56 13.24 6.14 6.41
C ILE A 56 12.46 6.42 5.12
N PRO A 57 13.14 6.68 3.99
CA PRO A 57 12.49 6.75 2.69
C PRO A 57 11.72 5.46 2.39
N THR A 58 10.56 5.59 1.72
CA THR A 58 9.74 4.43 1.32
C THR A 58 10.55 3.39 0.56
N THR A 59 11.39 3.82 -0.39
CA THR A 59 12.26 2.94 -1.18
C THR A 59 13.23 2.13 -0.32
N GLU A 60 13.82 2.75 0.71
CA GLU A 60 14.73 2.08 1.65
C GLU A 60 13.98 1.05 2.52
N GLY A 61 12.81 1.43 3.05
CA GLY A 61 11.96 0.54 3.83
C GLY A 61 11.54 -0.70 3.05
N TYR A 62 10.99 -0.52 1.85
CA TYR A 62 10.61 -1.63 0.97
C TYR A 62 11.83 -2.43 0.50
N GLY A 63 12.98 -1.79 0.29
CA GLY A 63 14.24 -2.49 0.03
C GLY A 63 14.62 -3.46 1.15
N SER A 64 14.47 -3.05 2.41
CA SER A 64 14.73 -3.92 3.57
C SER A 64 13.73 -5.06 3.73
N TRP A 65 12.49 -4.88 3.24
CA TRP A 65 11.42 -5.88 3.34
C TRP A 65 11.36 -6.86 2.17
N ALA A 66 12.04 -6.57 1.05
CA ALA A 66 11.92 -7.34 -0.18
C ALA A 66 12.15 -8.85 -0.03
N GLU A 67 12.98 -9.29 0.91
CA GLU A 67 13.23 -10.71 1.17
C GLU A 67 12.04 -11.45 1.78
N PHE A 68 11.29 -10.81 2.67
CA PHE A 68 10.21 -11.43 3.45
C PHE A 68 8.83 -10.81 3.17
N TYR A 69 8.72 -9.93 2.17
CA TYR A 69 7.51 -9.16 1.89
C TYR A 69 6.26 -10.03 1.66
N ASP A 70 6.46 -11.19 1.03
CA ASP A 70 5.40 -12.15 0.70
C ASP A 70 5.26 -13.28 1.73
N GLU A 71 6.01 -13.25 2.83
CA GLU A 71 5.86 -14.27 3.88
C GLU A 71 4.48 -14.16 4.56
N PRO A 72 3.92 -15.28 5.05
CA PRO A 72 2.63 -15.28 5.74
C PRO A 72 2.61 -14.28 6.91
N GLY A 73 1.53 -13.51 7.02
CA GLY A 73 1.36 -12.51 8.08
C GLY A 73 1.04 -11.10 7.58
N ASN A 74 1.18 -10.85 6.27
CA ASN A 74 0.72 -9.60 5.67
C ASN A 74 -0.80 -9.62 5.44
N GLN A 75 -1.54 -9.26 6.49
CA GLN A 75 -3.00 -9.25 6.49
C GLN A 75 -3.62 -8.33 5.43
N LEU A 76 -2.91 -7.27 5.00
CA LEU A 76 -3.39 -6.39 3.93
C LEU A 76 -3.45 -7.13 2.59
N ILE A 77 -2.43 -7.93 2.28
CA ILE A 77 -2.42 -8.76 1.07
C ILE A 77 -3.56 -9.78 1.10
N ASP A 78 -3.81 -10.41 2.26
CA ASP A 78 -4.87 -11.42 2.41
C ASP A 78 -6.28 -10.84 2.14
N VAL A 79 -6.49 -9.57 2.48
CA VAL A 79 -7.78 -8.87 2.26
C VAL A 79 -7.88 -8.28 0.86
N GLU A 80 -6.81 -7.65 0.36
CA GLU A 80 -6.79 -6.94 -0.92
C GLU A 80 -6.83 -7.89 -2.10
N GLN A 81 -6.00 -8.94 -2.06
CA GLN A 81 -5.72 -9.76 -3.22
C GLN A 81 -6.97 -10.43 -3.82
N PRO A 82 -7.87 -11.05 -3.03
CA PRO A 82 -9.05 -11.70 -3.61
C PRO A 82 -9.96 -10.72 -4.37
N ILE A 83 -10.12 -9.50 -3.83
CA ILE A 83 -11.00 -8.47 -4.40
C ILE A 83 -10.41 -7.94 -5.71
N VAL A 84 -9.12 -7.58 -5.69
CA VAL A 84 -8.45 -7.08 -6.90
C VAL A 84 -8.40 -8.15 -7.98
N ARG A 85 -8.08 -9.41 -7.64
CA ARG A 85 -8.07 -10.50 -8.63
C ARG A 85 -9.44 -10.75 -9.26
N GLU A 86 -10.52 -10.67 -8.49
CA GLU A 86 -11.89 -10.77 -9.03
C GLU A 86 -12.19 -9.66 -10.05
N MET A 87 -11.70 -8.44 -9.83
CA MET A 87 -11.83 -7.35 -10.81
C MET A 87 -11.01 -7.65 -12.06
N LEU A 88 -9.73 -8.04 -11.89
CA LEU A 88 -8.83 -8.35 -13.00
C LEU A 88 -9.37 -9.49 -13.89
N ASP A 89 -10.00 -10.50 -13.30
CA ASP A 89 -10.59 -11.63 -14.04
C ASP A 89 -11.67 -11.21 -15.05
N ARG A 90 -12.32 -10.07 -14.84
CA ARG A 90 -13.41 -9.57 -15.69
C ARG A 90 -12.95 -8.60 -16.79
N LEU A 91 -11.70 -8.14 -16.72
CA LEU A 91 -11.18 -7.15 -17.67
C LEU A 91 -10.64 -7.80 -18.96
N PRO A 92 -10.59 -7.07 -20.08
CA PRO A 92 -9.92 -7.54 -21.30
C PRO A 92 -8.42 -7.80 -21.08
N ARG A 93 -7.86 -8.75 -21.83
CA ARG A 93 -6.41 -9.02 -21.86
C ARG A 93 -5.71 -8.11 -22.85
N GLY A 94 -4.47 -7.75 -22.53
CA GLY A 94 -3.67 -6.79 -23.30
C GLY A 94 -2.34 -6.52 -22.62
N ILE A 95 -1.77 -5.35 -22.87
CA ILE A 95 -0.56 -4.87 -22.19
C ILE A 95 -0.98 -4.30 -20.83
N ALA A 96 -0.45 -4.86 -19.74
CA ALA A 96 -0.74 -4.44 -18.38
C ALA A 96 0.50 -3.88 -17.70
N LEU A 97 0.39 -2.66 -17.16
CA LEU A 97 1.35 -2.06 -16.25
C LEU A 97 0.96 -2.39 -14.81
N ASP A 98 1.85 -3.02 -14.06
CA ASP A 98 1.82 -3.13 -12.60
C ASP A 98 2.72 -2.01 -12.03
N ALA A 99 2.12 -0.89 -11.64
CA ALA A 99 2.77 0.31 -11.16
C ALA A 99 2.96 0.25 -9.63
N ALA A 100 4.22 0.35 -9.19
CA ALA A 100 4.68 -0.09 -7.86
C ALA A 100 4.47 -1.61 -7.66
N CYS A 101 5.02 -2.41 -8.57
CA CYS A 101 4.78 -3.85 -8.63
C CYS A 101 5.32 -4.66 -7.44
N GLY A 102 6.19 -4.07 -6.61
CA GLY A 102 6.85 -4.75 -5.50
C GLY A 102 7.54 -6.03 -5.96
N THR A 103 7.31 -7.13 -5.25
CA THR A 103 7.83 -8.47 -5.57
C THR A 103 7.15 -9.13 -6.79
N GLY A 104 6.30 -8.41 -7.53
CA GLY A 104 5.63 -8.89 -8.73
C GLY A 104 4.47 -9.86 -8.47
N ARG A 105 3.86 -9.82 -7.27
CA ARG A 105 2.74 -10.71 -6.88
C ARG A 105 1.55 -10.59 -7.83
N HIS A 106 1.15 -9.36 -8.15
CA HIS A 106 0.08 -9.10 -9.11
C HIS A 106 0.56 -9.20 -10.55
N THR A 107 1.80 -8.79 -10.85
CA THR A 107 2.43 -9.00 -12.15
C THR A 107 2.36 -10.46 -12.59
N ALA A 108 2.68 -11.40 -11.69
CA ALA A 108 2.59 -12.84 -11.96
C ALA A 108 1.16 -13.29 -12.23
N TYR A 109 0.18 -12.72 -11.52
CA TYR A 109 -1.22 -13.03 -11.73
C TYR A 109 -1.69 -12.54 -13.10
N LEU A 110 -1.40 -11.28 -13.45
CA LEU A 110 -1.67 -10.70 -14.76
C LEU A 110 -1.05 -11.53 -15.90
N ALA A 111 0.20 -11.96 -15.75
CA ALA A 111 0.86 -12.85 -16.70
C ALA A 111 0.11 -14.19 -16.85
N SER A 112 -0.37 -14.77 -15.74
CA SER A 112 -1.12 -16.04 -15.76
C SER A 112 -2.49 -15.92 -16.44
N LEU A 113 -3.08 -14.71 -16.45
CA LEU A 113 -4.29 -14.38 -17.20
C LEU A 113 -4.03 -14.14 -18.70
N GLY A 114 -2.77 -14.12 -19.13
CA GLY A 114 -2.35 -13.93 -20.52
C GLY A 114 -2.09 -12.48 -20.93
N HIS A 115 -1.87 -11.56 -19.97
CA HIS A 115 -1.40 -10.21 -20.28
C HIS A 115 0.09 -10.22 -20.68
N THR A 116 0.48 -9.28 -21.55
CA THR A 116 1.88 -8.86 -21.66
C THR A 116 2.14 -7.90 -20.51
N VAL A 117 3.06 -8.24 -19.60
CA VAL A 117 3.23 -7.51 -18.34
C VAL A 117 4.47 -6.63 -18.33
N ILE A 118 4.27 -5.40 -17.86
CA ILE A 118 5.31 -4.43 -17.52
C ILE A 118 5.18 -4.16 -16.02
N GLY A 119 6.23 -4.41 -15.25
CA GLY A 119 6.30 -4.08 -13.83
C GLY A 119 7.21 -2.88 -13.60
N MET A 120 6.79 -1.94 -12.77
CA MET A 120 7.59 -0.78 -12.39
C MET A 120 7.60 -0.61 -10.89
N ASP A 121 8.75 -0.37 -10.30
CA ASP A 121 8.89 -0.11 -8.87
C ASP A 121 10.12 0.78 -8.63
N SER A 122 10.09 1.59 -7.57
CA SER A 122 11.23 2.45 -7.22
C SER A 122 12.28 1.70 -6.38
N SER A 123 11.99 0.50 -5.92
CA SER A 123 12.92 -0.36 -5.19
C SER A 123 13.55 -1.42 -6.10
N ALA A 124 14.86 -1.27 -6.36
CA ALA A 124 15.64 -2.25 -7.10
C ALA A 124 15.56 -3.66 -6.49
N ALA A 125 15.57 -3.77 -5.15
CA ALA A 125 15.47 -5.05 -4.44
C ALA A 125 14.10 -5.72 -4.65
N MET A 126 13.01 -4.94 -4.73
CA MET A 126 11.70 -5.47 -5.09
C MET A 126 11.68 -5.99 -6.53
N LEU A 127 12.27 -5.23 -7.46
CA LEU A 127 12.35 -5.63 -8.87
C LEU A 127 13.21 -6.87 -9.08
N GLU A 128 14.24 -7.11 -8.28
CA GLU A 128 15.00 -8.38 -8.30
C GLU A 128 14.07 -9.57 -8.04
N ARG A 129 13.23 -9.49 -6.99
CA ARG A 129 12.22 -10.53 -6.70
C ARG A 129 11.17 -10.65 -7.80
N ALA A 130 10.72 -9.52 -8.36
CA ALA A 130 9.74 -9.51 -9.43
C ALA A 130 10.27 -10.21 -10.71
N ARG A 131 11.53 -9.97 -11.08
CA ARG A 131 12.21 -10.63 -12.21
C ARG A 131 12.38 -12.13 -11.98
N GLU A 132 12.73 -12.55 -10.77
CA GLU A 132 12.78 -13.97 -10.41
C GLU A 132 11.40 -14.63 -10.54
N ARG A 133 10.35 -13.93 -10.10
CA ARG A 133 8.96 -14.42 -10.13
C ARG A 133 8.37 -14.49 -11.53
N VAL A 134 8.69 -13.52 -12.39
CA VAL A 134 8.15 -13.44 -13.76
C VAL A 134 9.28 -13.25 -14.76
N PRO A 135 10.07 -14.29 -15.10
CA PRO A 135 11.22 -14.15 -15.99
C PRO A 135 10.92 -13.64 -17.41
N GLY A 136 9.66 -13.75 -17.86
CA GLY A 136 9.20 -13.24 -19.16
C GLY A 136 8.58 -11.84 -19.12
N GLY A 137 8.52 -11.20 -17.95
CA GLY A 137 8.00 -9.85 -17.79
C GLY A 137 9.06 -8.78 -18.08
N GLU A 138 8.60 -7.59 -18.44
CA GLU A 138 9.45 -6.41 -18.58
C GLU A 138 9.46 -5.62 -17.26
N PHE A 139 10.63 -5.25 -16.74
CA PHE A 139 10.75 -4.61 -15.42
C PHE A 139 11.68 -3.41 -15.40
N HIS A 140 11.16 -2.25 -14.99
CA HIS A 140 11.89 -0.98 -14.92
C HIS A 140 11.91 -0.41 -13.51
N GLU A 141 13.04 0.18 -13.14
CA GLU A 141 13.11 1.06 -11.97
C GLU A 141 12.54 2.42 -12.37
N ALA A 142 11.43 2.81 -11.75
CA ALA A 142 10.73 4.04 -12.09
C ALA A 142 9.95 4.60 -10.89
N ASP A 143 9.80 5.93 -10.88
CA ASP A 143 8.92 6.63 -9.94
C ASP A 143 7.54 6.81 -10.58
N LEU A 144 6.48 6.76 -9.77
CA LEU A 144 5.11 6.90 -10.26
C LEU A 144 4.81 8.29 -10.85
N HIS A 145 5.60 9.31 -10.54
CA HIS A 145 5.48 10.67 -11.07
C HIS A 145 6.09 10.83 -12.48
N ASP A 146 6.88 9.86 -12.95
CA ASP A 146 7.51 9.89 -14.29
C ASP A 146 7.67 8.47 -14.82
N LEU A 147 6.61 7.94 -15.45
CA LEU A 147 6.61 6.60 -16.00
C LEU A 147 7.30 6.61 -17.37
N PRO A 148 8.38 5.81 -17.58
CA PRO A 148 9.15 5.80 -18.82
C PRO A 148 8.45 5.02 -19.96
N LEU A 149 7.16 5.27 -20.15
CA LEU A 149 6.32 4.72 -21.21
C LEU A 149 5.77 5.82 -22.11
N PRO A 150 5.55 5.54 -23.41
CA PRO A 150 4.81 6.43 -24.28
C PRO A 150 3.38 6.66 -23.81
N ASP A 151 2.76 7.72 -24.31
CA ASP A 151 1.32 7.95 -24.17
C ASP A 151 0.53 6.81 -24.85
N ASP A 152 -0.66 6.50 -24.33
CA ASP A 152 -1.58 5.50 -24.90
C ASP A 152 -0.91 4.13 -25.18
N HIS A 153 -0.03 3.69 -24.28
CA HIS A 153 0.80 2.50 -24.46
C HIS A 153 0.15 1.23 -23.91
N VAL A 154 -0.51 1.31 -22.76
CA VAL A 154 -1.02 0.14 -22.02
C VAL A 154 -2.55 0.08 -22.03
N ASP A 155 -3.09 -1.14 -21.94
CA ASP A 155 -4.54 -1.40 -21.91
C ASP A 155 -5.09 -1.48 -20.47
N LEU A 156 -4.20 -1.73 -19.50
CA LEU A 156 -4.49 -1.81 -18.07
C LEU A 156 -3.36 -1.19 -17.25
N VAL A 157 -3.69 -0.35 -16.28
CA VAL A 157 -2.80 0.03 -15.18
C VAL A 157 -3.36 -0.54 -13.88
N LEU A 158 -2.52 -1.26 -13.12
CA LEU A 158 -2.78 -1.70 -11.76
C LEU A 158 -1.80 -0.98 -10.83
N CYS A 159 -2.29 -0.38 -9.74
CA CYS A 159 -1.44 0.15 -8.67
C CYS A 159 -2.02 -0.27 -7.32
N ALA A 160 -1.45 -1.29 -6.70
CA ALA A 160 -2.01 -1.94 -5.53
C ALA A 160 -1.22 -1.61 -4.26
N LEU A 161 -1.90 -1.14 -3.20
CA LEU A 161 -1.33 -0.89 -1.87
C LEU A 161 -0.13 0.07 -1.85
N ALA A 162 -0.04 0.98 -2.84
CA ALA A 162 1.11 1.85 -3.01
C ALA A 162 0.78 3.34 -2.89
N LEU A 163 -0.40 3.78 -3.33
CA LEU A 163 -0.75 5.21 -3.39
C LEU A 163 -0.80 5.89 -2.01
N MET A 164 -0.93 5.14 -0.92
CA MET A 164 -0.84 5.65 0.45
C MET A 164 0.53 6.28 0.79
N HIS A 165 1.58 5.95 0.03
CA HIS A 165 2.93 6.51 0.18
C HIS A 165 3.17 7.75 -0.68
N VAL A 166 2.19 8.12 -1.52
CA VAL A 166 2.30 9.26 -2.45
C VAL A 166 1.65 10.49 -1.81
N PRO A 167 2.42 11.57 -1.53
CA PRO A 167 1.88 12.77 -0.90
C PRO A 167 1.02 13.61 -1.84
N ASP A 168 1.32 13.62 -3.13
CA ASP A 168 0.54 14.32 -4.16
C ASP A 168 0.12 13.34 -5.26
N LEU A 169 -1.17 13.01 -5.26
CA LEU A 169 -1.73 12.01 -6.17
C LEU A 169 -2.00 12.57 -7.57
N GLU A 170 -2.16 13.89 -7.73
CA GLU A 170 -2.59 14.46 -9.01
C GLU A 170 -1.58 14.16 -10.14
N PRO A 171 -0.25 14.37 -9.97
CA PRO A 171 0.73 14.03 -10.99
C PRO A 171 0.79 12.53 -11.29
N VAL A 172 0.69 11.68 -10.26
CA VAL A 172 0.72 10.22 -10.43
C VAL A 172 -0.48 9.71 -11.21
N LEU A 173 -1.68 10.18 -10.87
CA LEU A 173 -2.89 9.81 -11.60
C LEU A 173 -2.87 10.37 -13.03
N ALA A 174 -2.28 11.55 -13.26
CA ALA A 174 -2.07 12.09 -14.59
C ALA A 174 -1.13 11.19 -15.42
N GLU A 175 -0.04 10.68 -14.84
CA GLU A 175 0.84 9.70 -15.49
C GLU A 175 0.11 8.40 -15.83
N PHE A 176 -0.71 7.88 -14.92
CA PHE A 176 -1.53 6.69 -15.19
C PHE A 176 -2.49 6.91 -16.35
N VAL A 177 -3.15 8.07 -16.39
CA VAL A 177 -4.04 8.45 -17.51
C VAL A 177 -3.25 8.61 -18.80
N ARG A 178 -2.06 9.21 -18.76
CA ARG A 178 -1.22 9.45 -19.94
C ARG A 178 -0.80 8.14 -20.61
N VAL A 179 -0.32 7.16 -19.84
CA VAL A 179 0.17 5.89 -20.39
C VAL A 179 -0.97 4.94 -20.79
N LEU A 180 -2.16 5.14 -20.23
CA LEU A 180 -3.33 4.30 -20.49
C LEU A 180 -4.01 4.71 -21.80
N ARG A 181 -4.28 3.73 -22.66
CA ARG A 181 -5.03 3.95 -23.90
C ARG A 181 -6.45 4.48 -23.66
N PRO A 182 -7.05 5.19 -24.63
CA PRO A 182 -8.47 5.53 -24.56
C PRO A 182 -9.32 4.27 -24.44
N GLY A 183 -10.12 4.18 -23.38
CA GLY A 183 -10.93 2.99 -23.06
C GLY A 183 -10.18 1.88 -22.31
N GLY A 184 -8.92 2.09 -21.94
CA GLY A 184 -8.18 1.24 -21.01
C GLY A 184 -8.75 1.31 -19.60
N ASN A 185 -8.28 0.41 -18.74
CA ASN A 185 -8.77 0.29 -17.36
C ASN A 185 -7.69 0.67 -16.34
N LEU A 186 -8.09 1.38 -15.29
CA LEU A 186 -7.25 1.65 -14.12
C LEU A 186 -7.85 0.92 -12.91
N VAL A 187 -7.04 0.11 -12.23
CA VAL A 187 -7.40 -0.57 -10.98
C VAL A 187 -6.42 -0.11 -9.89
N ILE A 188 -6.96 0.37 -8.76
CA ILE A 188 -6.18 0.84 -7.62
C ILE A 188 -6.74 0.26 -6.31
N SER A 189 -5.88 -0.01 -5.33
CA SER A 189 -6.25 -0.52 -4.00
C SER A 189 -5.42 0.07 -2.87
#